data_AF-A0A6N7H2J9-F1
#
_entry.id   AF-A0A6N7H2J9-F1
#
_cell.length_a   1.000
_cell.length_b   1.000
_cell.length_c   1.000
_cell.angle_alpha   90.00
_cell.angle_beta   90.00
_cell.angle_gamma   90.00
#
_symmetry.space_group_name_H-M   'P 1'
#
loop_
_entity.id
_entity.type
_entity.pdbx_description
1 polymer ?
#
loop_
_entity_poly.entity_id
_entity_poly.type
_entity_poly.pdbx_seq_one_letter_code
_entity_poly.pdbx_strand_id
1 'polypeptide(L)' 'MSGFFRWVRTNSQKYLLEAVQADLAKRYLGRPPTVGPRTPQVIFWKYLFVPIYRRLPWKVKHFVILAMPGSHRRHWSS' A
#
# COMPACT_ATOMS: atom_id res chain seq x y z
N MET A 1 -8.18 -8.35 -17.20
CA MET A 1 -7.45 -8.56 -15.92
C MET A 1 -6.68 -7.32 -15.41
N SER A 2 -6.32 -6.34 -16.24
CA SER A 2 -5.54 -5.15 -15.84
C SER A 2 -6.24 -4.22 -14.83
N GLY A 3 -7.58 -4.08 -14.92
CA GLY A 3 -8.36 -3.18 -14.05
C GLY A 3 -8.33 -3.57 -12.57
N PHE A 4 -8.44 -4.86 -12.26
CA PHE A 4 -8.37 -5.37 -10.89
C PHE A 4 -7.00 -5.13 -10.27
N PHE A 5 -5.91 -5.49 -10.96
CA PHE A 5 -4.55 -5.24 -10.47
C PHE A 5 -4.26 -3.76 -10.27
N ARG A 6 -4.76 -2.90 -11.17
CA ARG A 6 -4.65 -1.44 -11.01
C ARG A 6 -5.43 -0.96 -9.79
N TRP A 7 -6.66 -1.44 -9.58
CA TRP A 7 -7.46 -1.12 -8.40
C TRP A 7 -6.77 -1.56 -7.10
N VAL A 8 -6.29 -2.80 -7.03
CA VAL A 8 -5.54 -3.33 -5.87
C VAL A 8 -4.30 -2.49 -5.61
N ARG A 9 -3.52 -2.17 -6.64
CA ARG A 9 -2.30 -1.36 -6.52
C ARG A 9 -2.60 0.04 -6.01
N THR A 10 -3.57 0.74 -6.59
CA THR A 10 -3.92 2.11 -6.19
C THR A 10 -4.44 2.16 -4.76
N ASN A 11 -5.29 1.22 -4.36
CA ASN A 11 -5.76 1.13 -2.97
C ASN A 11 -4.60 0.80 -2.01
N SER A 12 -3.80 -0.22 -2.32
CA SER A 12 -2.64 -0.60 -1.50
C SER A 12 -1.71 0.60 -1.25
N GLN A 13 -1.36 1.33 -2.31
CA GLN A 13 -0.50 2.50 -2.23
C GLN A 13 -1.11 3.58 -1.33
N LYS A 14 -2.40 3.90 -1.52
CA LYS A 14 -3.10 4.90 -0.73
C LYS A 14 -3.04 4.59 0.78
N TYR A 15 -3.42 3.39 1.18
CA TYR A 15 -3.49 3.03 2.61
C TYR A 15 -2.12 2.79 3.24
N LEU A 16 -1.13 2.32 2.48
CA LEU A 16 0.25 2.22 2.97
C LEU A 16 0.84 3.62 3.23
N LEU A 17 0.62 4.58 2.32
CA LEU A 17 1.07 5.95 2.50
C LEU A 17 0.39 6.61 3.70
N GLU A 18 -0.93 6.47 3.84
CA GLU A 18 -1.66 7.00 5.00
C GLU A 18 -1.13 6.41 6.32
N ALA A 19 -0.84 5.11 6.36
CA ALA A 19 -0.29 4.45 7.54
C ALA A 19 1.14 4.89 7.88
N VAL A 20 1.96 5.23 6.87
CA VAL A 20 3.30 5.79 7.08
C VAL A 20 3.20 7.25 7.54
N GLN A 21 2.34 8.07 6.92
CA GLN A 21 2.10 9.44 7.35
C GLN A 21 1.60 9.50 8.79
N ALA A 22 0.69 8.60 9.18
CA ALA A 22 0.21 8.48 10.55
C ALA A 22 1.34 8.12 11.53
N ASP A 23 2.22 7.18 11.16
CA ASP A 23 3.36 6.77 11.99
C ASP A 23 4.39 7.90 12.13
N LEU A 24 4.69 8.62 11.04
CA LEU A 24 5.57 9.79 11.06
C LEU A 24 4.97 10.94 11.87
N ALA A 25 3.69 11.24 11.71
CA ALA A 25 3.01 12.27 12.49
C ALA A 25 3.02 11.98 13.98
N LYS A 26 2.85 10.70 14.36
CA LYS A 26 2.98 10.27 15.75
C LYS A 26 4.41 10.43 16.28
N ARG A 27 5.42 10.04 15.49
CA ARG A 27 6.83 10.05 15.91
C ARG A 27 7.43 11.46 15.99
N TYR A 28 7.13 12.33 15.02
CA TYR A 28 7.82 13.61 14.85
C TYR A 28 6.97 14.83 15.20
N LEU A 29 5.64 14.74 15.09
CA LEU A 29 4.74 15.88 15.26
C LEU A 29 3.86 15.77 16.52
N GLY A 30 3.88 14.62 17.22
CA GLY A 30 3.00 14.35 18.36
C GLY A 30 1.50 14.42 18.02
N ARG A 31 1.14 14.39 16.73
CA ARG A 31 -0.22 14.62 16.27
C ARG A 31 -1.00 13.30 16.20
N PRO A 32 -2.24 13.25 16.70
CA PRO A 32 -3.08 12.07 16.50
C PRO A 32 -3.34 11.86 15.01
N PRO A 33 -3.32 10.60 14.52
CA PRO A 33 -3.55 10.31 13.12
C PRO A 33 -4.99 10.69 12.72
N THR A 34 -5.15 11.34 11.57
CA THR A 34 -6.46 11.72 11.05
C THR A 34 -7.31 10.46 10.82
N VAL A 35 -8.44 10.38 11.51
CA VAL A 35 -9.39 9.26 11.38
C VAL A 35 -10.31 9.58 10.21
N GLY A 36 -9.91 9.17 9.01
CA GLY A 36 -10.77 9.27 7.82
C GLY A 36 -12.09 8.50 7.97
N PRO A 37 -13.03 8.67 7.03
CA PRO A 37 -14.36 8.07 7.09
C PRO A 37 -14.31 6.54 7.27
N ARG A 38 -15.13 6.01 8.19
CA ARG A 38 -15.19 4.59 8.56
C ARG A 38 -16.01 3.77 7.56
N THR A 39 -15.56 3.70 6.31
CA THR A 39 -16.19 2.79 5.35
C THR A 39 -15.66 1.36 5.50
N PRO A 40 -16.43 0.33 5.14
CA PRO A 40 -15.97 -1.07 5.21
C PRO A 40 -14.67 -1.31 4.44
N GLN A 41 -14.53 -0.64 3.28
CA GLN A 41 -13.30 -0.66 2.48
C GLN A 41 -12.11 -0.08 3.26
N VAL A 42 -12.28 1.08 3.91
CA VAL A 42 -11.23 1.67 4.76
C VAL A 42 -10.84 0.70 5.88
N ILE A 43 -11.83 0.05 6.49
CA ILE A 43 -11.56 -0.91 7.58
C ILE A 43 -10.71 -2.08 7.09
N PHE A 44 -11.12 -2.71 5.98
CA PHE A 44 -10.38 -3.80 5.36
C PHE A 44 -8.93 -3.39 5.04
N TRP A 45 -8.74 -2.27 4.35
CA TRP A 45 -7.39 -1.88 3.94
C TRP A 45 -6.52 -1.40 5.10
N LYS A 46 -7.05 -0.58 6.01
CA LYS A 46 -6.30 0.04 7.10
C LYS A 46 -6.00 -0.93 8.23
N TYR A 47 -6.96 -1.80 8.59
CA TYR A 47 -6.83 -2.69 9.76
C TYR A 47 -6.51 -4.15 9.40
N LEU A 48 -6.79 -4.61 8.18
CA LEU A 48 -6.44 -5.98 7.77
C LEU A 48 -5.23 -5.99 6.84
N PHE A 49 -5.28 -5.26 5.72
CA PHE A 49 -4.22 -5.31 4.71
C PHE A 49 -2.89 -4.73 5.21
N VAL A 50 -2.89 -3.52 5.78
CA VAL A 50 -1.65 -2.85 6.24
C VAL A 50 -0.84 -3.71 7.24
N PRO A 51 -1.41 -4.26 8.34
CA PRO A 51 -0.63 -5.07 9.26
C PRO A 51 -0.16 -6.39 8.65
N ILE A 52 -0.97 -7.02 7.80
CA ILE A 52 -0.56 -8.23 7.05
C ILE A 52 0.63 -7.89 6.14
N TYR A 53 0.54 -6.80 5.38
CA TYR A 53 1.63 -6.35 4.50
C TYR A 53 2.90 -5.99 5.28
N ARG A 54 2.79 -5.39 6.46
CA ARG A 54 3.94 -5.10 7.32
C ARG A 54 4.62 -6.38 7.81
N ARG A 55 3.83 -7.38 8.23
CA ARG A 55 4.30 -8.70 8.68
C ARG A 55 4.81 -9.60 7.54
N LEU A 56 4.48 -9.30 6.29
CA LEU A 56 4.89 -10.12 5.15
C LEU A 56 6.43 -10.23 5.11
N PRO A 57 6.97 -11.46 5.02
CA PRO A 57 8.40 -11.69 4.85
C PRO A 57 8.93 -11.02 3.59
N TRP A 58 10.20 -10.61 3.62
CA TRP A 58 10.85 -9.96 2.49
C TRP A 58 10.74 -10.78 1.20
N LYS A 59 10.84 -12.12 1.29
CA LYS A 59 10.69 -13.02 0.14
C LYS A 59 9.34 -12.83 -0.59
N VAL A 60 8.25 -12.67 0.15
CA VAL A 60 6.91 -12.48 -0.43
C VAL A 60 6.78 -11.08 -1.03
N LYS A 61 7.28 -10.05 -0.33
CA LYS A 61 7.34 -8.68 -0.87
C LYS A 61 8.13 -8.63 -2.18
N HIS A 62 9.28 -9.29 -2.20
CA HIS A 62 10.16 -9.38 -3.36
C HIS A 62 9.47 -10.10 -4.53
N PHE A 63 8.80 -11.23 -4.26
CA PHE A 63 8.03 -11.93 -5.28
C PHE A 63 6.92 -11.04 -5.87
N VAL A 64 6.19 -10.30 -5.03
CA VAL A 64 5.15 -9.36 -5.50
C VAL A 64 5.75 -8.22 -6.33
N ILE A 65 6.90 -7.68 -5.93
CA ILE A 65 7.61 -6.64 -6.69
C ILE A 65 8.05 -7.17 -8.07
N LEU A 66 8.56 -8.40 -8.14
CA LEU A 66 8.94 -9.06 -9.40
C LEU A 66 7.72 -9.43 -10.27
N ALA A 67 6.62 -9.83 -9.64
CA ALA A 67 5.39 -10.20 -10.33
C ALA A 67 4.61 -8.98 -10.83
N MET A 68 4.80 -7.80 -10.23
CA MET A 68 4.25 -6.57 -10.77
C MET A 68 4.90 -6.27 -12.12
N PRO A 69 4.14 -6.01 -13.19
CA PRO A 69 4.67 -5.53 -14.46
C PRO A 69 5.17 -4.10 -14.25
N GLY A 70 6.38 -3.99 -13.68
CA GLY A 70 7.10 -2.74 -13.50
C GLY A 70 7.66 -2.25 -14.83
N SER A 71 8.12 -1.00 -14.84
CA SER A 71 8.73 -0.34 -15.99
C SER A 71 9.83 -1.14 -16.69
N HIS A 72 10.39 -2.18 -16.05
CA HIS A 72 11.36 -3.11 -16.64
C HIS A 72 10.84 -3.89 -17.86
N ARG A 73 9.52 -3.99 -18.07
CA ARG A 73 8.94 -4.54 -19.31
C ARG A 73 8.57 -3.47 -20.35
N ARG A 74 8.81 -2.19 -20.08
CA ARG A 74 8.76 -1.17 -21.11
C ARG A 74 10.07 -1.26 -21.89
N HIS A 75 10.06 -1.98 -23.01
CA HIS A 75 10.99 -1.65 -24.07
C HIS A 75 10.72 -0.19 -24.43
N TRP A 76 11.65 0.68 -24.05
CA TRP A 76 11.76 1.96 -24.71
C TRP A 76 12.24 1.63 -26.12
N SER A 77 11.32 1.56 -27.08
CA SER A 77 11.72 1.64 -28.48
C SER A 77 12.42 2.99 -28.64
N SER A 78 13.72 2.95 -28.92
CA SER A 78 14.48 4.12 -29.30
C SER A 78 14.02 4.66 -30.66
#